data_AF-A0A3S0BEY7-F1
#
_entry.id   AF-A0A3S0BEY7-F1
#
_cell.length_a   1.000
_cell.length_b   1.000
_cell.length_c   1.000
_cell.angle_alpha   90.00
_cell.angle_beta   90.00
_cell.angle_gamma   90.00
#
_symmetry.space_group_name_H-M   'P 1'
#
loop_
_entity.id
_entity.type
_entity.pdbx_description
1 polymer ?
#
loop_
_entity_poly.entity_id
_entity_poly.type
_entity_poly.pdbx_seq_one_letter_code
_entity_poly.pdbx_strand_id
1 'polypeptide(L)'
;MRYVLGLDLGITSVGWAVYDVDKSIIDKCGVRLFDAAENPKDKSSLALPRREARGQRRRIRRRAYRMQAIRKLLIKNQFVTSEQLNNLFHSEDKTSLLCNIYELRYRALSSLLTNTQLCQVLIHIAKHRGFKSNRKKDKSLDGTVNKSLEENKKIFEKGNYKTIGEMLYLDTSYQANRRNRFGEYRVMLQRSDIEAEAKIILTTQQELGNNLITDEFITRYIEIFNWQKSFDWRDDIIKMVGSCQFEKEEKRAPKACFSSEKFIALSKLNNILIKDIEQGTERRLSSTEIKQIINFILAKSMKLAPKITFANLRHELELN
;
A
#
# COMPACT_ATOMS: atom_id res chain seq x y z
N MET A 1 -59.28 -2.80 -8.59
CA MET A 1 -58.58 -4.10 -8.57
C MET A 1 -57.47 -4.01 -7.55
N ARG A 2 -57.62 -4.70 -6.42
CA ARG A 2 -56.55 -4.83 -5.42
C ARG A 2 -55.63 -5.97 -5.86
N TYR A 3 -54.32 -5.74 -5.83
CA TYR A 3 -53.36 -6.76 -6.23
C TYR A 3 -52.15 -6.83 -5.30
N VAL A 4 -51.50 -7.99 -5.28
CA VAL A 4 -50.19 -8.21 -4.66
C VAL A 4 -49.17 -8.46 -5.77
N LEU A 5 -48.03 -7.77 -5.73
CA LEU A 5 -46.90 -8.01 -6.63
C LEU A 5 -45.85 -8.86 -5.92
N GLY A 6 -45.71 -10.11 -6.35
CA GLY A 6 -44.57 -10.95 -5.97
C GLY A 6 -43.38 -10.64 -6.87
N LEU A 7 -42.20 -10.43 -6.27
CA LEU A 7 -40.94 -10.25 -6.99
C LEU A 7 -39.92 -11.28 -6.51
N ASP A 8 -39.38 -12.06 -7.42
CA ASP A 8 -38.25 -12.97 -7.19
C ASP A 8 -37.00 -12.39 -7.85
N LEU A 9 -36.11 -11.81 -7.03
CA LEU A 9 -34.93 -11.07 -7.48
C LEU A 9 -33.68 -11.97 -7.50
N GLY A 10 -33.40 -12.55 -8.66
CA GLY A 10 -32.20 -13.34 -8.93
C GLY A 10 -31.02 -12.52 -9.47
N ILE A 11 -29.85 -13.17 -9.61
CA ILE A 11 -28.62 -12.55 -10.13
C ILE A 11 -28.70 -12.26 -11.64
N THR A 12 -29.53 -13.01 -12.37
CA THR A 12 -29.71 -12.93 -13.83
C THR A 12 -31.18 -12.89 -14.25
N SER A 13 -32.10 -12.84 -13.29
CA SER A 13 -33.53 -12.83 -13.58
C SER A 13 -34.32 -12.09 -12.52
N VAL A 14 -35.43 -11.48 -12.92
CA VAL A 14 -36.47 -10.99 -12.03
C VAL A 14 -37.78 -11.67 -12.41
N GLY A 15 -38.21 -12.65 -11.60
CA GLY A 15 -39.55 -13.20 -11.68
C GLY A 15 -40.56 -12.20 -11.10
N TRP A 16 -41.71 -12.02 -11.74
CA TRP A 16 -42.79 -11.19 -11.21
C TRP A 16 -44.15 -11.83 -11.44
N ALA A 17 -45.05 -11.64 -10.49
CA ALA A 17 -46.44 -12.08 -10.60
C ALA A 17 -47.37 -11.07 -9.93
N VAL A 18 -48.48 -10.75 -10.61
CA VAL A 18 -49.58 -9.92 -10.12
C VAL A 18 -50.72 -10.85 -9.74
N TYR A 19 -51.03 -10.90 -8.45
CA TYR A 19 -52.14 -11.65 -7.90
C TYR A 19 -53.33 -10.72 -7.63
N ASP A 20 -54.46 -10.94 -8.31
CA ASP A 20 -55.71 -10.21 -8.05
C ASP A 20 -56.37 -10.76 -6.79
N VAL A 21 -56.41 -9.93 -5.74
CA VAL A 21 -56.92 -10.29 -4.41
C VAL A 21 -58.43 -10.44 -4.42
N ASP A 22 -59.13 -9.69 -5.28
CA ASP A 22 -60.59 -9.66 -5.32
C ASP A 22 -61.15 -10.92 -5.98
N LYS A 23 -60.40 -11.51 -6.91
CA LYS A 23 -60.78 -12.72 -7.65
C LYS A 23 -60.04 -13.99 -7.20
N SER A 24 -59.03 -13.85 -6.35
CA SER A 24 -58.12 -14.93 -5.95
C SER A 24 -57.46 -15.65 -7.14
N ILE A 25 -57.02 -14.89 -8.14
CA ILE A 25 -56.36 -15.41 -9.34
C ILE A 25 -55.01 -14.73 -9.60
N ILE A 26 -54.13 -15.42 -10.31
CA ILE A 26 -52.96 -14.78 -10.91
C ILE A 26 -53.45 -14.06 -12.17
N ASP A 27 -53.40 -12.73 -12.17
CA ASP A 27 -53.78 -11.91 -13.32
C ASP A 27 -52.68 -11.96 -14.39
N LYS A 28 -51.42 -11.78 -13.98
CA LYS A 28 -50.26 -11.77 -14.87
C LYS A 28 -49.02 -12.32 -14.18
N CYS A 29 -48.12 -12.90 -14.96
CA CYS A 29 -46.78 -13.25 -14.50
C CYS A 29 -45.78 -13.15 -15.65
N GLY A 30 -44.50 -13.11 -15.30
CA GLY A 30 -43.42 -13.12 -16.27
C GLY A 30 -42.06 -13.19 -15.59
N VAL A 31 -41.02 -13.31 -16.42
CA VAL A 31 -39.63 -13.30 -15.98
C VAL A 31 -38.84 -12.35 -16.86
N ARG A 32 -38.14 -11.40 -16.25
CA ARG A 32 -37.17 -10.55 -16.94
C ARG A 32 -35.78 -11.17 -16.79
N LEU A 33 -35.18 -11.61 -17.90
CA LEU A 33 -33.79 -12.08 -17.93
C LEU A 33 -32.82 -10.93 -18.21
N PHE A 34 -31.61 -11.00 -17.65
CA PHE A 34 -30.50 -10.08 -17.90
C PHE A 34 -29.16 -10.75 -17.61
N ASP A 35 -28.10 -10.24 -18.23
CA ASP A 35 -26.75 -10.74 -17.99
C ASP A 35 -26.27 -10.37 -16.58
N ALA A 36 -25.60 -11.31 -15.90
CA ALA A 36 -24.99 -11.03 -14.61
C ALA A 36 -23.96 -9.90 -14.76
N ALA A 37 -23.92 -8.99 -13.78
CA ALA A 37 -22.93 -7.90 -13.74
C ALA A 37 -21.53 -8.37 -13.29
N GLU A 38 -21.15 -9.58 -13.68
CA GLU A 38 -19.94 -10.29 -13.28
C GLU A 38 -19.29 -10.91 -14.52
N ASN A 39 -17.98 -11.12 -14.47
CA ASN A 39 -17.27 -11.81 -15.54
C ASN A 39 -17.72 -13.29 -15.58
N PRO A 40 -18.21 -13.80 -16.75
CA PRO A 40 -18.78 -15.14 -16.84
C PRO A 40 -17.85 -16.28 -16.42
N LYS A 41 -16.53 -16.09 -16.47
CA LYS A 41 -15.54 -17.13 -16.18
C LYS A 41 -15.12 -17.21 -14.71
N ASP A 42 -14.99 -16.08 -14.04
CA ASP A 42 -14.37 -15.99 -12.70
C ASP A 42 -15.26 -15.31 -11.65
N LYS A 43 -16.48 -14.89 -12.04
CA LYS A 43 -17.44 -14.15 -11.19
C LYS A 43 -16.88 -12.86 -10.58
N SER A 44 -15.76 -12.36 -11.11
CA SER A 44 -15.16 -11.12 -10.64
C SER A 44 -15.97 -9.92 -11.14
N SER A 45 -15.89 -8.81 -10.40
CA SER A 45 -16.54 -7.57 -10.81
C SER A 45 -16.03 -7.10 -12.17
N LEU A 46 -16.93 -6.78 -13.09
CA LEU A 46 -16.60 -6.18 -14.40
C LEU A 46 -15.77 -4.89 -14.29
N ALA A 47 -15.82 -4.20 -13.14
CA ALA A 47 -15.04 -2.99 -12.89
C ALA A 47 -13.57 -3.27 -12.56
N LEU A 48 -13.20 -4.50 -12.18
CA LEU A 48 -11.85 -4.86 -11.76
C LEU A 48 -10.83 -4.77 -12.91
N PRO A 49 -11.04 -5.41 -14.09
CA PRO A 49 -10.11 -5.27 -15.22
C PRO A 49 -9.90 -3.82 -15.65
N ARG A 50 -10.98 -3.01 -15.65
CA ARG A 50 -10.93 -1.57 -15.95
C ARG A 50 -10.06 -0.82 -14.94
N ARG A 51 -10.20 -1.15 -13.64
CA ARG A 51 -9.41 -0.55 -12.55
C ARG A 51 -7.94 -0.89 -12.70
N GLU A 52 -7.61 -2.14 -12.99
CA GLU A 52 -6.23 -2.62 -13.15
C GLU A 52 -5.54 -1.98 -14.35
N ALA A 53 -6.19 -2.00 -15.52
CA ALA A 53 -5.65 -1.37 -16.73
C ALA A 53 -5.41 0.13 -16.52
N ARG A 54 -6.33 0.83 -15.85
CA ARG A 54 -6.14 2.23 -15.46
C ARG A 54 -4.96 2.42 -14.50
N GLY A 55 -4.79 1.50 -13.55
CA GLY A 55 -3.65 1.48 -12.63
C GLY A 55 -2.32 1.35 -13.37
N GLN A 56 -2.24 0.44 -14.34
CA GLN A 56 -1.03 0.23 -15.16
C GLN A 56 -0.71 1.45 -16.01
N ARG A 57 -1.69 2.05 -16.70
CA ARG A 57 -1.48 3.30 -17.46
C ARG A 57 -0.91 4.42 -16.59
N ARG A 58 -1.43 4.60 -15.37
CA ARG A 58 -0.91 5.59 -14.40
C ARG A 58 0.52 5.27 -13.96
N ARG A 59 0.84 3.99 -13.72
CA ARG A 59 2.19 3.53 -13.36
C ARG A 59 3.19 3.83 -14.47
N ILE A 60 2.86 3.48 -15.71
CA ILE A 60 3.69 3.74 -16.91
C ILE A 60 3.93 5.24 -17.06
N ARG A 61 2.86 6.05 -17.06
CA ARG A 61 2.95 7.51 -17.21
C ARG A 61 3.83 8.15 -16.13
N ARG A 62 3.67 7.76 -14.86
CA ARG A 62 4.48 8.29 -13.74
C ARG A 62 5.94 7.85 -13.81
N ARG A 63 6.20 6.62 -14.26
CA ARG A 63 7.56 6.15 -14.54
C ARG A 63 8.19 7.01 -15.63
N ALA A 64 7.50 7.21 -16.76
CA ALA A 64 7.98 8.04 -17.87
C ALA A 64 8.28 9.47 -17.42
N TYR A 65 7.36 10.09 -16.67
CA TYR A 65 7.56 11.42 -16.09
C TYR A 65 8.80 11.50 -15.18
N ARG A 66 8.99 10.54 -14.27
CA ARG A 66 10.19 10.48 -13.42
C ARG A 66 11.46 10.37 -14.28
N MET A 67 11.46 9.52 -15.29
CA MET A 67 12.63 9.38 -16.19
C MET A 67 12.91 10.67 -16.95
N GLN A 68 11.88 11.37 -17.41
CA GLN A 68 12.04 12.68 -18.05
C GLN A 68 12.61 13.71 -17.07
N ALA A 69 12.15 13.74 -15.81
CA ALA A 69 12.67 14.65 -14.79
C ALA A 69 14.15 14.37 -14.48
N ILE A 70 14.55 13.11 -14.34
CA ILE A 70 15.96 12.72 -14.16
C ILE A 70 16.80 13.13 -15.37
N ARG A 71 16.34 12.87 -16.60
CA ARG A 71 17.04 13.27 -17.82
C ARG A 71 17.24 14.79 -17.90
N LYS A 72 16.19 15.57 -17.61
CA LYS A 72 16.26 17.03 -17.55
C LYS A 72 17.25 17.50 -16.47
N LEU A 73 17.28 16.84 -15.31
CA LEU A 73 18.22 17.17 -14.24
C LEU A 73 19.67 16.94 -14.69
N LEU A 74 19.96 15.82 -15.36
CA LEU A 74 21.30 15.50 -15.86
C LEU A 74 21.78 16.50 -16.91
N ILE A 75 20.91 16.87 -17.87
CA ILE A 75 21.23 17.89 -18.89
C ILE A 75 21.43 19.27 -18.26
N LYS A 76 20.55 19.67 -17.33
CA LYS A 76 20.64 20.98 -16.66
C LYS A 76 21.98 21.16 -15.93
N ASN A 77 22.49 20.09 -15.31
CA ASN A 77 23.76 20.09 -14.58
C ASN A 77 24.94 19.67 -15.48
N GLN A 78 24.77 19.69 -16.80
CA GLN A 78 25.85 19.52 -17.79
C GLN A 78 26.59 18.17 -17.72
N PHE A 79 26.00 17.12 -17.12
CA PHE A 79 26.60 15.78 -17.15
C PHE A 79 26.70 15.26 -18.60
N VAL A 80 25.69 15.55 -19.41
CA VAL A 80 25.59 15.14 -20.82
C VAL A 80 24.77 16.16 -21.61
N THR A 81 25.02 16.27 -22.90
CA THR A 81 24.16 17.03 -23.81
C THR A 81 22.88 16.24 -24.15
N SER A 82 21.88 16.94 -24.69
CA SER A 82 20.63 16.30 -25.15
C SER A 82 20.89 15.23 -26.21
N GLU A 83 21.85 15.47 -27.11
CA GLU A 83 22.25 14.54 -28.16
C GLU A 83 22.94 13.30 -27.59
N GLN A 84 23.94 13.49 -26.71
CA GLN A 84 24.62 12.38 -26.03
C GLN A 84 23.63 11.50 -25.25
N LEU A 85 22.66 12.12 -24.58
CA LEU A 85 21.65 11.39 -23.80
C LEU A 85 20.68 10.58 -24.67
N ASN A 86 20.32 11.10 -25.84
CA ASN A 86 19.51 10.36 -26.82
C ASN A 86 20.31 9.16 -27.35
N ASN A 87 21.58 9.36 -27.69
CA ASN A 87 22.42 8.30 -28.25
C ASN A 87 22.92 7.29 -27.18
N LEU A 88 22.80 7.62 -25.89
CA LEU A 88 23.27 6.84 -24.74
C LEU A 88 22.81 5.36 -24.73
N PHE A 89 21.64 5.09 -25.31
CA PHE A 89 21.02 3.76 -25.37
C PHE A 89 20.77 3.25 -26.80
N HIS A 90 21.21 4.00 -27.82
CA HIS A 90 20.93 3.73 -29.24
C HIS A 90 22.17 3.31 -30.05
N SER A 91 23.30 2.99 -29.41
CA SER A 91 24.49 2.58 -30.15
C SER A 91 24.27 1.26 -30.91
N GLU A 92 24.39 1.31 -32.23
CA GLU A 92 24.48 0.14 -33.13
C GLU A 92 25.73 -0.71 -32.80
N ASP A 93 26.77 -0.08 -32.27
CA ASP A 93 27.94 -0.73 -31.67
C ASP A 93 27.60 -1.35 -30.32
N LYS A 94 27.24 -2.64 -30.35
CA LYS A 94 27.05 -3.47 -29.15
C LYS A 94 28.35 -3.82 -28.42
N THR A 95 29.49 -3.37 -28.91
CA THR A 95 30.82 -3.92 -28.58
C THR A 95 31.70 -3.02 -27.70
N SER A 96 31.45 -1.71 -27.57
CA SER A 96 32.34 -0.81 -26.79
C SER A 96 31.66 0.09 -25.74
N LEU A 97 30.38 0.44 -25.90
CA LEU A 97 29.66 1.38 -25.02
C LEU A 97 28.67 0.71 -24.03
N LEU A 98 28.39 -0.58 -24.20
CA LEU A 98 27.53 -1.37 -23.31
C LEU A 98 28.36 -2.02 -22.20
N CYS A 99 29.06 -1.21 -21.39
CA CYS A 99 29.57 -1.71 -20.12
C CYS A 99 28.41 -2.27 -19.28
N ASN A 100 28.66 -3.39 -18.60
CA ASN A 100 27.66 -4.02 -17.77
C ASN A 100 27.18 -3.03 -16.69
N ILE A 101 25.90 -2.67 -16.69
CA ILE A 101 25.38 -1.62 -15.80
C ILE A 101 25.59 -1.90 -14.31
N TYR A 102 25.65 -3.18 -13.93
CA TYR A 102 25.91 -3.58 -12.54
C TYR A 102 27.40 -3.50 -12.21
N GLU A 103 28.27 -3.74 -13.18
CA GLU A 103 29.71 -3.49 -13.04
C GLU A 103 29.97 -1.99 -12.87
N LEU A 104 29.33 -1.13 -13.68
CA LEU A 104 29.44 0.32 -13.52
C LEU A 104 28.98 0.79 -12.14
N ARG A 105 27.86 0.25 -11.63
CA ARG A 105 27.39 0.53 -10.26
C ARG A 105 28.42 0.13 -9.20
N TYR A 106 29.08 -1.02 -9.37
CA TYR A 106 30.14 -1.47 -8.47
C TYR A 106 31.39 -0.59 -8.57
N ARG A 107 31.87 -0.31 -9.78
CA ARG A 107 33.05 0.54 -10.04
C ARG A 107 32.86 1.97 -9.52
N ALA A 108 31.63 2.49 -9.54
CA ALA A 108 31.32 3.82 -9.02
C ALA A 108 31.64 4.00 -7.52
N LEU A 109 31.85 2.91 -6.78
CA LEU A 109 32.17 2.93 -5.34
C LEU A 109 33.66 3.17 -5.05
N SER A 110 34.53 3.13 -6.08
CA SER A 110 35.98 3.24 -5.89
C SER A 110 36.73 3.90 -7.03
N SER A 111 36.13 4.00 -8.22
CA SER A 111 36.73 4.56 -9.42
C SER A 111 35.90 5.70 -9.96
N LEU A 112 36.57 6.77 -10.42
CA LEU A 112 35.90 7.89 -11.09
C LEU A 112 35.31 7.40 -12.41
N LEU A 113 34.00 7.57 -12.58
CA LEU A 113 33.29 7.26 -13.81
C LEU A 113 33.25 8.48 -14.72
N THR A 114 33.21 8.24 -16.03
CA THR A 114 32.84 9.29 -16.98
C THR A 114 31.40 9.76 -16.72
N ASN A 115 31.09 11.02 -17.01
CA ASN A 115 29.74 11.55 -16.80
C ASN A 115 28.67 10.76 -17.59
N THR A 116 29.03 10.25 -18.77
CA THR A 116 28.21 9.36 -19.59
C THR A 116 27.88 8.06 -18.87
N GLN A 117 28.89 7.38 -18.28
CA GLN A 117 28.69 6.15 -17.50
C GLN A 117 27.88 6.41 -16.23
N LEU A 118 28.17 7.50 -15.52
CA LEU A 118 27.41 7.88 -14.32
C LEU A 118 25.93 8.17 -14.66
N CYS A 119 25.66 8.82 -15.80
CA CYS A 119 24.29 9.00 -16.30
C CYS A 119 23.57 7.66 -16.53
N GLN A 120 24.24 6.67 -17.12
CA GLN A 120 23.68 5.33 -17.30
C GLN A 120 23.30 4.70 -15.95
N VAL A 121 24.19 4.79 -14.96
CA VAL A 121 23.98 4.28 -13.59
C VAL A 121 22.77 4.94 -12.93
N LEU A 122 22.71 6.28 -12.93
CA LEU A 122 21.62 7.03 -12.29
C LEU A 122 20.27 6.78 -12.98
N ILE A 123 20.23 6.73 -14.31
CA ILE A 123 19.00 6.39 -15.05
C ILE A 123 18.55 4.96 -14.73
N HIS A 124 19.48 4.00 -14.66
CA HIS A 124 19.17 2.62 -14.31
C HIS A 124 18.58 2.51 -12.90
N ILE A 125 19.23 3.14 -11.90
CA ILE A 125 18.74 3.20 -10.52
C ILE A 125 17.32 3.77 -10.47
N ALA A 126 17.08 4.92 -11.11
CA ALA A 126 15.77 5.57 -11.09
C ALA A 126 14.67 4.76 -11.81
N LYS A 127 15.04 4.01 -12.86
CA LYS A 127 14.13 3.10 -13.59
C LYS A 127 13.72 1.91 -12.71
N HIS A 128 14.67 1.37 -11.94
CA HIS A 128 14.55 0.15 -11.14
C HIS A 128 14.53 0.40 -9.62
N ARG A 129 13.82 1.44 -9.17
CA ARG A 129 13.78 1.96 -7.77
C ARG A 129 13.17 1.08 -6.67
N GLY A 130 13.01 -0.23 -6.89
CA GLY A 130 12.55 -1.19 -5.88
C GLY A 130 11.18 -0.92 -5.23
N PHE A 131 10.93 -1.71 -4.19
CA PHE A 131 9.69 -1.71 -3.44
C PHE A 131 9.74 -0.72 -2.26
N LYS A 132 8.64 0.02 -2.03
CA LYS A 132 8.47 0.87 -0.85
C LYS A 132 7.17 0.50 -0.18
N SER A 133 7.23 0.07 1.08
CA SER A 133 6.04 -0.19 1.88
C SER A 133 5.28 1.12 2.13
N ASN A 134 3.97 1.08 1.93
CA ASN A 134 3.06 2.19 2.26
C ASN A 134 2.37 1.98 3.62
N ARG A 135 2.76 0.95 4.37
CA ARG A 135 2.12 0.60 5.64
C ARG A 135 2.81 1.33 6.79
N LYS A 136 2.01 1.73 7.79
CA LYS A 136 2.51 2.35 9.02
C LYS A 136 3.11 1.34 10.02
N LYS A 137 2.82 0.03 9.86
CA LYS A 137 3.39 -1.08 10.63
C LYS A 137 3.58 -2.31 9.72
N ASP A 138 4.69 -3.03 9.88
CA ASP A 138 5.13 -4.16 9.03
C ASP A 138 4.37 -5.48 9.29
N LYS A 139 3.08 -5.57 8.95
CA LYS A 139 2.36 -6.86 8.93
C LYS A 139 2.02 -7.34 7.52
N SER A 140 2.89 -8.18 6.98
CA SER A 140 2.86 -9.07 5.77
C SER A 140 2.23 -8.57 4.47
N LEU A 141 3.06 -8.28 3.46
CA LEU A 141 2.66 -8.26 2.06
C LEU A 141 2.32 -9.68 1.62
N ASP A 142 1.98 -9.86 0.34
CA ASP A 142 1.96 -11.18 -0.29
C ASP A 142 3.24 -11.95 0.09
N GLY A 143 3.08 -13.17 0.61
CA GLY A 143 4.12 -13.88 1.36
C GLY A 143 5.42 -14.02 0.57
N THR A 144 5.32 -14.16 -0.74
CA THR A 144 6.45 -14.36 -1.65
C THR A 144 7.33 -13.12 -1.78
N VAL A 145 6.76 -11.92 -1.94
CA VAL A 145 7.54 -10.68 -2.09
C VAL A 145 8.30 -10.36 -0.81
N ASN A 146 7.66 -10.55 0.35
CA ASN A 146 8.30 -10.32 1.63
C ASN A 146 9.44 -11.29 1.91
N LYS A 147 9.22 -12.58 1.64
CA LYS A 147 10.27 -13.59 1.78
C LYS A 147 11.49 -13.23 0.95
N SER A 148 11.31 -12.88 -0.33
CA SER A 148 12.43 -12.49 -1.18
C SER A 148 13.12 -11.19 -0.74
N LEU A 149 12.37 -10.21 -0.20
CA LEU A 149 12.98 -9.01 0.39
C LEU A 149 13.82 -9.34 1.63
N GLU A 150 13.33 -10.21 2.51
CA GLU A 150 14.05 -10.66 3.71
C GLU A 150 15.28 -11.52 3.35
N GLU A 151 15.15 -12.41 2.37
CA GLU A 151 16.25 -13.22 1.85
C GLU A 151 17.36 -12.36 1.26
N ASN A 152 17.01 -11.38 0.41
CA ASN A 152 18.00 -10.48 -0.17
C ASN A 152 18.65 -9.59 0.87
N LYS A 153 17.92 -9.18 1.93
CA LYS A 153 18.49 -8.47 3.06
C LYS A 153 19.50 -9.34 3.83
N LYS A 154 19.18 -10.62 4.05
CA LYS A 154 20.12 -11.58 4.67
C LYS A 154 21.37 -11.80 3.82
N ILE A 155 21.23 -11.90 2.49
CA ILE A 155 22.37 -12.01 1.57
C ILE A 155 23.23 -10.75 1.66
N PHE A 156 22.59 -9.57 1.65
CA PHE A 156 23.25 -8.28 1.78
C PHE A 156 24.11 -8.19 3.06
N GLU A 157 23.52 -8.54 4.20
CA GLU A 157 24.19 -8.52 5.51
C GLU A 157 25.29 -9.58 5.62
N LYS A 158 25.04 -10.81 5.17
CA LYS A 158 26.02 -11.91 5.24
C LYS A 158 27.24 -11.68 4.35
N GLY A 159 27.05 -11.11 3.16
CA GLY A 159 28.13 -10.83 2.22
C GLY A 159 28.92 -9.56 2.56
N ASN A 160 28.54 -8.83 3.61
CA ASN A 160 29.16 -7.58 4.03
C ASN A 160 29.33 -6.57 2.89
N TYR A 161 28.35 -6.51 2.00
CA TYR A 161 28.36 -5.60 0.85
C TYR A 161 28.07 -4.17 1.30
N LYS A 162 28.75 -3.18 0.70
CA LYS A 162 28.50 -1.76 0.95
C LYS A 162 27.21 -1.28 0.31
N THR A 163 26.89 -1.80 -0.87
CA THR A 163 25.67 -1.42 -1.62
C THR A 163 25.01 -2.61 -2.31
N ILE A 164 23.72 -2.46 -2.61
CA ILE A 164 23.01 -3.49 -3.39
C ILE A 164 23.54 -3.62 -4.83
N GLY A 165 24.16 -2.59 -5.41
CA GLY A 165 24.78 -2.66 -6.73
C GLY A 165 25.98 -3.60 -6.72
N GLU A 166 26.81 -3.49 -5.68
CA GLU A 166 27.90 -4.40 -5.39
C GLU A 166 27.41 -5.83 -5.16
N MET A 167 26.41 -6.02 -4.30
CA MET A 167 25.80 -7.34 -4.06
C MET A 167 25.32 -7.99 -5.36
N LEU A 168 24.57 -7.25 -6.19
CA LEU A 168 24.05 -7.78 -7.46
C LEU A 168 25.16 -8.10 -8.47
N TYR A 169 26.32 -7.43 -8.36
CA TYR A 169 27.44 -7.65 -9.25
C TYR A 169 28.29 -8.85 -8.83
N LEU A 170 28.69 -8.91 -7.55
CA LEU A 170 29.65 -9.88 -7.01
C LEU A 170 29.02 -11.22 -6.60
N ASP A 171 27.82 -11.20 -6.01
CA ASP A 171 27.24 -12.42 -5.43
C ASP A 171 26.84 -13.42 -6.51
N THR A 172 27.27 -14.68 -6.33
CA THR A 172 27.03 -15.78 -7.27
C THR A 172 25.55 -16.05 -7.50
N SER A 173 24.69 -15.74 -6.51
CA SER A 173 23.23 -15.92 -6.58
C SER A 173 22.59 -15.11 -7.71
N TYR A 174 23.22 -14.03 -8.16
CA TYR A 174 22.69 -13.14 -9.20
C TYR A 174 23.43 -13.19 -10.53
N GLN A 175 24.56 -13.91 -10.63
CA GLN A 175 25.38 -13.97 -11.85
C GLN A 175 24.60 -14.45 -13.08
N ALA A 176 23.75 -15.46 -12.90
CA ALA A 176 22.93 -16.01 -13.98
C ALA A 176 21.90 -15.00 -14.52
N ASN A 177 21.30 -14.18 -13.65
CA ASN A 177 20.37 -13.13 -14.05
C ASN A 177 20.14 -12.10 -12.93
N ARG A 178 20.34 -10.82 -13.23
CA ARG A 178 20.16 -9.73 -12.26
C ARG A 178 18.77 -9.08 -12.36
N ARG A 179 17.83 -9.73 -13.06
CA ARG A 179 16.42 -9.36 -13.18
C ARG A 179 15.50 -10.58 -13.07
N ASN A 180 14.32 -10.39 -12.51
CA ASN A 180 13.30 -11.44 -12.47
C ASN A 180 12.75 -11.74 -13.86
N ARG A 181 12.55 -13.03 -14.14
CA ARG A 181 11.74 -13.53 -15.26
C ARG A 181 10.27 -13.66 -14.85
N PHE A 182 9.41 -14.05 -15.79
CA PHE A 182 7.98 -14.24 -15.52
C PHE A 182 7.77 -15.27 -14.39
N GLY A 183 7.01 -14.89 -13.37
CA GLY A 183 6.77 -15.74 -12.19
C GLY A 183 7.85 -15.72 -11.11
N GLU A 184 9.00 -15.09 -11.35
CA GLU A 184 10.11 -15.02 -10.38
C GLU A 184 10.03 -13.77 -9.49
N TYR A 185 10.43 -13.93 -8.23
CA TYR A 185 10.54 -12.84 -7.25
C TYR A 185 11.95 -12.73 -6.63
N ARG A 186 12.95 -13.41 -7.19
CA ARG A 186 14.31 -13.50 -6.62
C ARG A 186 14.94 -12.13 -6.35
N VAL A 187 14.98 -11.25 -7.35
CA VAL A 187 15.62 -9.93 -7.28
C VAL A 187 14.60 -8.86 -6.88
N MET A 188 14.14 -8.92 -5.63
CA MET A 188 13.27 -7.92 -5.02
C MET A 188 14.04 -7.14 -3.95
N LEU A 189 14.12 -5.82 -4.10
CA LEU A 189 14.95 -4.94 -3.27
C LEU A 189 14.12 -3.83 -2.65
N GLN A 190 14.48 -3.40 -1.43
CA GLN A 190 13.85 -2.24 -0.81
C GLN A 190 14.33 -0.96 -1.48
N ARG A 191 13.43 0.02 -1.60
CA ARG A 191 13.75 1.33 -2.17
C ARG A 191 14.78 2.08 -1.30
N SER A 192 14.73 1.91 0.02
CA SER A 192 15.69 2.48 0.96
C SER A 192 17.12 2.07 0.62
N ASP A 193 17.33 0.80 0.28
CA ASP A 193 18.68 0.26 0.02
C ASP A 193 19.21 0.79 -1.32
N ILE A 194 18.33 0.93 -2.32
CA ILE A 194 18.66 1.57 -3.61
C ILE A 194 18.92 3.07 -3.45
N GLU A 195 18.17 3.75 -2.58
CA GLU A 195 18.40 5.16 -2.25
C GLU A 195 19.75 5.34 -1.58
N ALA A 196 20.09 4.48 -0.61
CA ALA A 196 21.36 4.50 0.09
C ALA A 196 22.53 4.29 -0.89
N GLU A 197 22.42 3.30 -1.80
CA GLU A 197 23.41 3.12 -2.87
C GLU A 197 23.56 4.38 -3.72
N ALA A 198 22.45 5.01 -4.15
CA ALA A 198 22.52 6.20 -4.98
C ALA A 198 23.26 7.34 -4.29
N LYS A 199 23.02 7.54 -2.98
CA LYS A 199 23.74 8.53 -2.17
C LYS A 199 25.22 8.19 -2.08
N ILE A 200 25.56 6.95 -1.74
CA ILE A 200 26.95 6.50 -1.65
C ILE A 200 27.68 6.72 -2.99
N ILE A 201 27.10 6.29 -4.10
CA ILE A 201 27.69 6.50 -5.43
C ILE A 201 27.92 7.99 -5.70
N LEU A 202 26.92 8.84 -5.47
CA LEU A 202 27.06 10.27 -5.77
C LEU A 202 28.11 10.94 -4.88
N THR A 203 28.10 10.67 -3.56
CA THR A 203 29.09 11.21 -2.63
C THR A 203 30.50 10.72 -2.95
N THR A 204 30.69 9.43 -3.25
CA THR A 204 32.00 8.91 -3.64
C THR A 204 32.49 9.53 -4.95
N GLN A 205 31.62 9.69 -5.96
CA GLN A 205 32.03 10.33 -7.21
C GLN A 205 32.37 11.82 -7.03
N GLN A 206 31.71 12.51 -6.10
CA GLN A 206 32.04 13.88 -5.70
C GLN A 206 33.43 13.92 -5.05
N GLU A 207 33.70 13.04 -4.08
CA GLU A 207 35.00 12.91 -3.39
C GLU A 207 36.16 12.55 -4.35
N LEU A 208 35.88 11.74 -5.37
CA LEU A 208 36.85 11.35 -6.40
C LEU A 208 37.10 12.45 -7.46
N GLY A 209 36.51 13.65 -7.30
CA GLY A 209 36.80 14.83 -8.12
C GLY A 209 35.77 15.17 -9.19
N ASN A 210 34.57 14.61 -9.16
CA ASN A 210 33.50 15.03 -10.07
C ASN A 210 32.82 16.33 -9.61
N ASN A 211 33.31 17.45 -10.10
CA ASN A 211 32.85 18.80 -9.73
C ASN A 211 31.39 19.13 -10.13
N LEU A 212 30.75 18.31 -10.97
CA LEU A 212 29.34 18.50 -11.35
C LEU A 212 28.37 17.98 -10.27
N ILE A 213 28.85 17.15 -9.34
CA ILE A 213 28.04 16.60 -8.26
C ILE A 213 28.07 17.56 -7.08
N THR A 214 27.01 18.35 -6.92
CA THR A 214 26.79 19.22 -5.78
C THR A 214 25.79 18.61 -4.79
N ASP A 215 25.79 19.05 -3.54
CA ASP A 215 24.81 18.58 -2.54
C ASP A 215 23.37 18.90 -2.96
N GLU A 216 23.18 20.02 -3.67
CA GLU A 216 21.90 20.39 -4.30
C GLU A 216 21.50 19.34 -5.35
N PHE A 217 22.43 18.92 -6.22
CA PHE A 217 22.18 17.89 -7.21
C PHE A 217 21.80 16.55 -6.57
N ILE A 218 22.54 16.12 -5.54
CA ILE A 218 22.25 14.88 -4.80
C ILE A 218 20.84 14.94 -4.21
N THR A 219 20.53 16.02 -3.50
CA THR A 219 19.21 16.24 -2.88
C THR A 219 18.12 16.15 -3.93
N ARG A 220 18.29 16.87 -5.05
CA ARG A 220 17.30 16.92 -6.11
C ARG A 220 17.11 15.59 -6.82
N TYR A 221 18.19 14.86 -7.05
CA TYR A 221 18.13 13.52 -7.64
C TYR A 221 17.34 12.56 -6.73
N ILE A 222 17.63 12.56 -5.42
CA ILE A 222 16.96 11.70 -4.44
C ILE A 222 15.48 12.06 -4.29
N GLU A 223 15.11 13.34 -4.30
CA GLU A 223 13.72 13.79 -4.32
C GLU A 223 12.95 13.20 -5.52
N ILE A 224 13.50 13.34 -6.73
CA ILE A 224 12.86 12.83 -7.96
C ILE A 224 12.78 11.30 -7.93
N PHE A 225 13.85 10.63 -7.47
CA PHE A 225 13.91 9.18 -7.30
C PHE A 225 12.78 8.67 -6.39
N ASN A 226 12.62 9.30 -5.23
CA ASN A 226 11.68 8.89 -4.20
C ASN A 226 10.24 9.32 -4.43
N TRP A 227 10.01 10.34 -5.26
CA TRP A 227 8.69 10.90 -5.46
C TRP A 227 7.64 9.83 -5.86
N GLN A 228 6.55 9.79 -5.10
CA GLN A 228 5.36 8.98 -5.41
C GLN A 228 4.12 9.74 -4.95
N LYS A 229 3.05 9.69 -5.74
CA LYS A 229 1.78 10.32 -5.34
C LYS A 229 1.26 9.65 -4.07
N SER A 230 0.90 10.45 -3.06
CA SER A 230 0.27 9.91 -1.85
C SER A 230 -1.03 9.18 -2.17
N PHE A 231 -1.34 8.16 -1.38
CA PHE A 231 -2.55 7.35 -1.51
C PHE A 231 -3.63 7.73 -0.48
N ASP A 232 -3.28 8.55 0.50
CA ASP A 232 -4.06 8.89 1.69
C ASP A 232 -4.44 10.38 1.74
N TRP A 233 -4.70 10.98 0.58
CA TRP A 233 -5.16 12.37 0.50
C TRP A 233 -6.46 12.54 1.29
N ARG A 234 -6.47 13.51 2.22
CA ARG A 234 -7.58 13.76 3.14
C ARG A 234 -8.93 13.86 2.42
N ASP A 235 -9.00 14.65 1.35
CA ASP A 235 -10.26 14.90 0.65
C ASP A 235 -10.80 13.65 -0.06
N ASP A 236 -9.92 12.80 -0.58
CA ASP A 236 -10.30 11.52 -1.18
C ASP A 236 -10.88 10.57 -0.11
N ILE A 237 -10.29 10.58 1.10
CA ILE A 237 -10.80 9.79 2.23
C ILE A 237 -12.17 10.30 2.67
N ILE A 238 -12.34 11.62 2.86
CA ILE A 238 -13.60 12.22 3.32
C ILE A 238 -14.75 11.92 2.36
N LYS A 239 -14.49 11.92 1.04
CA LYS A 239 -15.49 11.54 0.02
C LYS A 239 -15.99 10.10 0.17
N MET A 240 -15.17 9.21 0.71
CA MET A 240 -15.52 7.81 0.96
C MET A 240 -16.17 7.59 2.33
N VAL A 241 -16.16 8.58 3.22
CA VAL A 241 -16.82 8.51 4.53
C VAL A 241 -18.33 8.69 4.36
N GLY A 242 -19.09 7.69 4.83
CA GLY A 242 -20.55 7.76 4.87
C GLY A 242 -21.08 8.80 5.87
N SER A 243 -22.33 9.20 5.70
CA SER A 243 -22.99 10.15 6.61
C SER A 243 -23.45 9.49 7.91
N CYS A 244 -23.68 10.31 8.93
CA CYS A 244 -24.24 9.90 10.20
C CYS A 244 -25.65 9.30 10.01
N GLN A 245 -26.04 8.41 10.92
CA GLN A 245 -27.36 7.78 10.89
C GLN A 245 -28.48 8.79 11.20
N PHE A 246 -28.23 9.68 12.18
CA PHE A 246 -29.21 10.63 12.69
C PHE A 246 -29.10 12.00 11.97
N GLU A 247 -27.89 12.51 11.79
CA GLU A 247 -27.61 13.80 11.15
C GLU A 247 -27.09 13.58 9.72
N LYS A 248 -27.96 13.55 8.71
CA LYS A 248 -27.59 13.15 7.34
C LYS A 248 -26.59 14.08 6.65
N GLU A 249 -26.55 15.33 7.07
CA GLU A 249 -25.60 16.35 6.59
C GLU A 249 -24.19 16.14 7.16
N GLU A 250 -24.06 15.43 8.28
CA GLU A 250 -22.79 15.24 8.97
C GLU A 250 -22.09 13.93 8.60
N LYS A 251 -20.75 13.96 8.56
CA LYS A 251 -19.93 12.77 8.31
C LYS A 251 -19.79 11.92 9.57
N ARG A 252 -19.65 10.60 9.40
CA ARG A 252 -19.39 9.69 10.53
C ARG A 252 -18.08 10.05 11.23
N ALA A 253 -18.13 10.04 12.57
CA ALA A 253 -16.97 10.23 13.40
C ALA A 253 -15.93 9.09 13.19
N PRO A 254 -14.62 9.38 13.28
CA PRO A 254 -13.58 8.36 13.29
C PRO A 254 -13.78 7.37 14.44
N LYS A 255 -13.46 6.10 14.21
CA LYS A 255 -13.58 5.06 15.25
C LYS A 255 -12.64 5.31 16.44
N ALA A 256 -11.42 5.76 16.17
CA ALA A 256 -10.40 6.07 17.16
C ALA A 256 -10.44 7.57 17.54
N CYS A 257 -11.60 8.03 18.01
CA CYS A 257 -11.73 9.33 18.68
C CYS A 257 -12.41 9.11 20.03
N PHE A 258 -12.13 10.00 20.98
CA PHE A 258 -12.59 9.86 22.36
C PHE A 258 -14.11 9.64 22.45
N SER A 259 -14.91 10.46 21.76
CA SER A 259 -16.37 10.34 21.79
C SER A 259 -16.87 9.00 21.24
N SER A 260 -16.29 8.51 20.13
CA SER A 260 -16.62 7.21 19.55
C SER A 260 -16.25 6.05 20.48
N GLU A 261 -15.05 6.09 21.08
CA GLU A 261 -14.59 5.05 22.01
C GLU A 261 -15.43 5.04 23.29
N LYS A 262 -15.74 6.22 23.83
CA LYS A 262 -16.62 6.38 24.98
C LYS A 262 -18.04 5.87 24.69
N PHE A 263 -18.60 6.20 23.53
CA PHE A 263 -19.91 5.69 23.10
C PHE A 263 -19.93 4.16 23.03
N ILE A 264 -18.89 3.54 22.43
CA ILE A 264 -18.76 2.08 22.36
C ILE A 264 -18.63 1.48 23.77
N ALA A 265 -17.82 2.08 24.64
CA ALA A 265 -17.64 1.61 26.01
C ALA A 265 -18.96 1.64 26.79
N LEU A 266 -19.65 2.78 26.80
CA LEU A 266 -20.94 2.94 27.48
C LEU A 266 -22.00 1.99 26.91
N SER A 267 -22.08 1.85 25.59
CA SER A 267 -23.01 0.93 24.95
C SER A 267 -22.76 -0.53 25.36
N LYS A 268 -21.48 -0.93 25.47
CA LYS A 268 -21.13 -2.27 25.97
C LYS A 268 -21.54 -2.44 27.42
N LEU A 269 -21.18 -1.50 28.30
CA LEU A 269 -21.49 -1.58 29.73
C LEU A 269 -23.01 -1.60 29.98
N ASN A 270 -23.78 -0.76 29.29
CA ASN A 270 -25.24 -0.72 29.40
C ASN A 270 -25.92 -2.05 29.01
N ASN A 271 -25.27 -2.84 28.16
CA ASN A 271 -25.77 -4.12 27.66
C ASN A 271 -25.22 -5.33 28.42
N ILE A 272 -24.38 -5.13 29.46
CA ILE A 272 -23.94 -6.24 30.32
C ILE A 272 -25.10 -6.67 31.21
N LEU A 273 -25.36 -7.99 31.21
CA LEU A 273 -26.24 -8.66 32.14
C LEU A 273 -25.39 -9.45 33.13
N ILE A 274 -25.66 -9.25 34.42
CA ILE A 274 -25.11 -10.02 35.52
C ILE A 274 -26.18 -11.03 35.92
N LYS A 275 -25.81 -12.31 35.92
CA LYS A 275 -26.64 -13.40 36.39
C LYS A 275 -26.17 -13.80 37.78
N ASP A 276 -27.06 -13.70 38.75
CA ASP A 276 -26.86 -14.25 40.08
C ASP A 276 -27.22 -15.74 40.04
N ILE A 277 -26.24 -16.60 40.32
CA ILE A 277 -26.42 -18.06 40.25
C ILE A 277 -27.21 -18.58 41.46
N GLU A 278 -27.09 -17.92 42.61
CA GLU A 278 -27.74 -18.33 43.85
C GLU A 278 -29.22 -17.92 43.87
N GLN A 279 -29.52 -16.72 43.36
CA GLN A 279 -30.89 -16.19 43.33
C GLN A 279 -31.62 -16.47 42.00
N GLY A 280 -30.90 -16.93 40.97
CA GLY A 280 -31.46 -17.16 39.64
C GLY A 280 -31.95 -15.89 38.93
N THR A 281 -31.55 -14.71 39.41
CA THR A 281 -31.99 -13.41 38.89
C THR A 281 -30.98 -12.86 37.88
N GLU A 282 -31.49 -12.05 36.94
CA GLU A 282 -30.65 -11.33 35.98
C GLU A 282 -30.88 -9.83 36.16
N ARG A 283 -29.78 -9.06 36.25
CA ARG A 283 -29.82 -7.61 36.34
C ARG A 283 -28.83 -6.95 35.40
N ARG A 284 -29.11 -5.70 35.03
CA ARG A 284 -28.15 -4.83 34.33
C ARG A 284 -27.24 -4.11 35.33
N LEU A 285 -26.13 -3.59 34.81
CA LEU A 285 -25.32 -2.62 35.56
C LEU A 285 -26.13 -1.35 35.83
N SER A 286 -26.05 -0.87 37.06
CA SER A 286 -26.58 0.41 37.51
C SER A 286 -25.74 1.59 37.01
N SER A 287 -26.31 2.79 37.04
CA SER A 287 -25.60 4.02 36.64
C SER A 287 -24.37 4.32 37.50
N THR A 288 -24.36 3.90 38.76
CA THR A 288 -23.23 4.05 39.69
C THR A 288 -22.10 3.08 39.33
N GLU A 289 -22.43 1.80 39.12
CA GLU A 289 -21.47 0.78 38.68
C GLU A 289 -20.81 1.15 37.34
N ILE A 290 -21.60 1.67 36.37
CA ILE A 290 -21.06 2.13 35.08
C ILE A 290 -20.09 3.29 35.27
N LYS A 291 -20.42 4.29 36.10
CA LYS A 291 -19.53 5.41 36.39
C LYS A 291 -18.23 4.95 37.04
N GLN A 292 -18.31 4.03 37.99
CA GLN A 292 -17.15 3.43 38.65
C GLN A 292 -16.22 2.76 37.63
N ILE A 293 -16.77 1.90 36.75
CA ILE A 293 -15.99 1.22 35.70
C ILE A 293 -15.35 2.24 34.75
N ILE A 294 -16.08 3.28 34.32
CA ILE A 294 -15.52 4.30 33.42
C ILE A 294 -14.37 5.05 34.09
N ASN A 295 -14.52 5.44 35.36
CA ASN A 295 -13.44 6.09 36.11
C ASN A 295 -12.23 5.17 36.26
N PHE A 296 -12.44 3.89 36.55
CA PHE A 296 -11.39 2.88 36.57
C PHE A 296 -10.66 2.77 35.22
N ILE A 297 -11.40 2.74 34.11
CA ILE A 297 -10.82 2.68 32.75
C ILE A 297 -9.97 3.93 32.45
N LEU A 298 -10.46 5.12 32.83
CA LEU A 298 -9.75 6.38 32.60
C LEU A 298 -8.53 6.56 33.51
N ALA A 299 -8.59 6.06 34.74
CA ALA A 299 -7.50 6.12 35.71
C ALA A 299 -6.36 5.15 35.39
N LYS A 300 -6.65 4.05 34.66
CA LYS A 300 -5.65 3.06 34.25
C LYS A 300 -4.67 3.68 33.24
N SER A 301 -3.52 4.14 33.76
CA SER A 301 -2.49 4.85 32.98
C SER A 301 -2.06 4.12 31.69
N MET A 302 -1.81 4.92 30.65
CA MET A 302 -1.58 4.55 29.24
C MET A 302 -0.28 3.76 28.95
N LYS A 303 0.08 2.75 29.74
CA LYS A 303 1.10 1.78 29.31
C LYS A 303 0.44 0.66 28.51
N LEU A 304 0.44 0.85 27.18
CA LEU A 304 -0.06 -0.06 26.15
C LEU A 304 -1.54 -0.44 26.30
N ALA A 305 -2.42 0.26 25.57
CA ALA A 305 -3.76 -0.21 25.18
C ALA A 305 -4.41 -1.19 26.19
N PRO A 306 -4.77 -0.73 27.41
CA PRO A 306 -5.14 -1.62 28.49
C PRO A 306 -6.34 -2.46 28.07
N LYS A 307 -6.15 -3.77 27.98
CA LYS A 307 -7.23 -4.72 27.70
C LYS A 307 -8.07 -4.85 28.97
N ILE A 308 -9.24 -4.23 28.98
CA ILE A 308 -10.24 -4.40 30.04
C ILE A 308 -10.92 -5.75 29.82
N THR A 309 -10.77 -6.64 30.79
CA THR A 309 -11.35 -7.99 30.77
C THR A 309 -12.54 -8.08 31.72
N PHE A 310 -13.40 -9.09 31.55
CA PHE A 310 -14.49 -9.35 32.48
C PHE A 310 -14.00 -9.63 33.91
N ALA A 311 -12.81 -10.21 34.08
CA ALA A 311 -12.20 -10.39 35.40
C ALA A 311 -11.89 -9.05 36.08
N ASN A 312 -11.47 -8.04 35.32
CA ASN A 312 -11.27 -6.69 35.86
C ASN A 312 -12.59 -6.07 36.30
N LEU A 313 -13.65 -6.24 35.51
CA LEU A 313 -14.98 -5.73 35.87
C LEU A 313 -15.54 -6.43 37.10
N ARG A 314 -15.36 -7.75 37.20
CA ARG A 314 -15.77 -8.55 38.37
C ARG A 314 -15.10 -8.06 39.65
N HIS A 315 -13.76 -7.90 39.61
CA HIS A 315 -12.99 -7.40 40.74
C HIS A 315 -13.39 -5.97 41.13
N GLU A 316 -13.54 -5.08 40.15
CA GLU A 316 -13.90 -3.68 40.41
C GLU A 316 -15.31 -3.54 41.02
N LEU A 317 -16.24 -4.41 40.62
CA LEU A 317 -17.61 -4.40 41.11
C LEU A 317 -17.86 -5.34 42.31
N GLU A 318 -16.80 -5.98 42.82
CA GLU A 318 -16.88 -6.95 43.93
C GLU A 318 -17.95 -8.04 43.71
N LEU A 319 -18.06 -8.51 42.47
CA LEU A 319 -19.00 -9.57 42.10
C LEU A 319 -18.37 -10.95 42.34
N ASN A 320 -19.13 -11.88 42.92
CA ASN A 320 -18.69 -13.26 43.18
C ASN A 320 -18.56 -14.11 41.89
#